data_AF-A0A2E5JPT3-F1
#
_entry.id   AF-A0A2E5JPT3-F1
#
_cell.length_a   1.000
_cell.length_b   1.000
_cell.length_c   1.000
_cell.angle_alpha   90.00
_cell.angle_beta   90.00
_cell.angle_gamma   90.00
#
_symmetry.space_group_name_H-M   'P 1'
#
loop_
_entity.id
_entity.type
_entity.pdbx_description
1 polymer ?
#
loop_
_entity_poly.entity_id
_entity_poly.type
_entity_poly.pdbx_seq_one_letter_code
_entity_poly.pdbx_strand_id
1 'polypeptide(L)'
;MNRLLILIVLNFTYVYSVGHLNNYDGRFETKNIFLDTVEVSSSSELSERYSAYPARSLIRSLIFPGWGQIYNKSPWWKPVLFAGIEISALAGWWQWRQKADDLRLKYETYADTHWDIYDWVTQTSQLQETLFDTLIDMGYNWDPDVEIIGTHHLDIVYNNQIYSSDCLYDIHWSEESSQTDCILPGTPEGMDEDLYNSEYIPALIESGSISVIKDRDYYENIGKYDQFAGGWNGISGDYIIQFKDVGDTTEIIITSPIKDDYLSQRKNSNDYLNMATYAVSAVMFNHVISAFEAVWTSTRQTGKKEEVKTSVNLIYDKHARYGLGGISFSIRL
;
A
#
# COMPACT_ATOMS: atom_id res chain seq x y z
N MET A 1 28.54 34.26 -11.52
CA MET A 1 27.19 34.10 -10.92
C MET A 1 26.67 32.66 -10.90
N ASN A 2 26.96 31.79 -11.88
CA ASN A 2 26.36 30.43 -11.95
C ASN A 2 26.92 29.35 -11.01
N ARG A 3 28.10 29.53 -10.39
CA ARG A 3 28.65 28.50 -9.48
C ARG A 3 28.10 28.59 -8.05
N LEU A 4 27.68 29.78 -7.61
CA LEU A 4 27.15 30.01 -6.27
C LEU A 4 25.74 29.44 -6.12
N LEU A 5 24.91 29.55 -7.16
CA LEU A 5 23.54 29.03 -7.17
C LEU A 5 23.49 27.49 -7.11
N ILE A 6 24.41 26.81 -7.80
CA ILE A 6 24.52 25.34 -7.80
C ILE A 6 24.97 24.83 -6.43
N LEU A 7 25.90 25.54 -5.77
CA LEU A 7 26.33 25.21 -4.40
C LEU A 7 25.22 25.43 -3.37
N ILE A 8 24.38 26.45 -3.54
CA ILE A 8 23.24 26.71 -2.65
C ILE A 8 22.16 25.62 -2.80
N VAL A 9 21.87 25.18 -4.03
CA VAL A 9 20.91 24.09 -4.30
C VAL A 9 21.40 22.74 -3.79
N LEU A 10 22.70 22.44 -3.90
CA LEU A 10 23.30 21.19 -3.40
C LEU A 10 23.44 21.15 -1.87
N ASN A 11 23.59 22.31 -1.20
CA ASN A 11 23.60 22.35 0.27
C ASN A 11 22.18 22.29 0.85
N PHE A 12 21.17 22.79 0.13
CA PHE A 12 19.77 22.70 0.57
C PHE A 12 19.26 21.25 0.56
N THR A 13 19.73 20.39 -0.35
CA THR A 13 19.35 18.97 -0.37
C THR A 13 20.04 18.14 0.73
N TYR A 14 21.26 18.51 1.12
CA TYR A 14 22.02 17.75 2.13
C TYR A 14 21.46 17.93 3.55
N VAL A 15 21.07 19.15 3.94
CA VAL A 15 20.60 19.43 5.31
C VAL A 15 19.20 18.85 5.58
N TYR A 16 18.33 18.76 4.56
CA TYR A 16 16.99 18.17 4.71
C TYR A 16 16.96 16.65 4.54
N SER A 17 17.98 16.05 3.90
CA SER A 17 18.09 14.59 3.72
C SER A 17 18.56 13.86 4.98
N VAL A 18 19.43 14.46 5.79
CA VAL A 18 20.06 13.79 6.95
C VAL A 18 19.10 13.61 8.13
N GLY A 19 18.11 14.50 8.30
CA GLY A 19 17.08 14.37 9.34
C GLY A 19 16.05 13.28 9.08
N HIS A 20 15.87 12.87 7.81
CA HIS A 20 14.83 11.93 7.39
C HIS A 20 15.32 10.46 7.32
N LEU A 21 16.64 10.25 7.35
CA LEU A 21 17.28 8.93 7.29
C LEU A 21 17.19 8.15 8.61
N ASN A 22 16.94 8.80 9.75
CA ASN A 22 16.75 8.10 11.03
C ASN A 22 15.41 7.34 11.14
N ASN A 23 14.47 7.57 10.20
CA ASN A 23 13.20 6.86 10.09
C ASN A 23 13.11 6.02 8.79
N TYR A 24 14.24 5.73 8.15
CA TYR A 24 14.31 4.90 6.96
C TYR A 24 14.39 3.42 7.33
N ASP A 25 13.30 2.68 7.10
CA ASP A 25 13.13 1.27 7.51
C ASP A 25 13.38 0.27 6.36
N GLY A 26 14.22 0.62 5.38
CA GLY A 26 14.75 -0.35 4.40
C GLY A 26 13.75 -1.04 3.45
N ARG A 27 12.44 -0.74 3.52
CA ARG A 27 11.37 -1.42 2.75
C ARG A 27 11.42 -1.24 1.22
N PHE A 28 12.36 -0.42 0.73
CA PHE A 28 12.58 -0.18 -0.70
C PHE A 28 14.00 -0.52 -1.17
N GLU A 29 14.78 -1.26 -0.37
CA GLU A 29 16.08 -1.75 -0.82
C GLU A 29 15.92 -2.83 -1.90
N THR A 30 16.32 -2.50 -3.12
CA THR A 30 16.47 -3.51 -4.18
C THR A 30 17.80 -4.26 -3.97
N LYS A 31 17.74 -5.60 -3.80
CA LYS A 31 18.92 -6.48 -3.65
C LYS A 31 19.75 -6.68 -4.92
N ASN A 32 19.64 -5.79 -5.90
CA ASN A 32 20.38 -5.91 -7.15
C ASN A 32 21.65 -5.06 -7.09
N ILE A 33 22.71 -5.67 -6.59
CA ILE A 33 24.07 -5.12 -6.68
C ILE A 33 24.52 -5.27 -8.14
N PHE A 34 24.42 -4.20 -8.93
CA PHE A 34 25.14 -4.10 -10.20
C PHE A 34 26.60 -3.74 -9.89
N LEU A 35 27.45 -4.77 -9.80
CA LEU A 35 28.90 -4.61 -9.78
C LEU A 35 29.37 -4.27 -11.19
N ASP A 36 29.74 -3.01 -11.39
CA ASP A 36 30.25 -2.48 -12.66
C ASP A 36 31.79 -2.59 -12.65
N THR A 37 32.33 -3.64 -13.26
CA THR A 37 33.76 -3.70 -13.59
C THR A 37 33.93 -3.36 -15.06
N VAL A 38 34.28 -2.10 -15.35
CA VAL A 38 34.75 -1.70 -16.67
C VAL A 38 36.15 -1.12 -16.52
N GLU A 39 37.14 -1.92 -16.95
CA GLU A 39 38.51 -1.46 -17.15
C GLU A 39 38.57 -0.39 -18.25
N VAL A 40 39.14 0.76 -17.90
CA VAL A 40 39.37 1.86 -18.84
C VAL A 40 40.79 1.74 -19.40
N SER A 41 40.87 1.40 -20.69
CA SER A 41 42.07 1.58 -21.49
C SER A 41 41.86 2.79 -22.41
N SER A 42 42.70 3.82 -22.23
CA SER A 42 42.74 5.00 -23.08
C SER A 42 43.74 4.79 -24.22
N SER A 43 43.36 5.12 -25.45
CA SER A 43 44.33 5.75 -26.37
C SER A 43 43.67 6.50 -27.53
N SER A 44 44.09 7.76 -27.61
CA SER A 44 44.36 8.59 -28.78
C SER A 44 43.21 9.06 -29.67
N GLU A 45 43.09 10.39 -29.64
CA GLU A 45 42.29 11.30 -30.46
C GLU A 45 42.40 11.05 -31.97
N LEU A 46 41.26 10.98 -32.66
CA LEU A 46 41.10 11.34 -34.07
C LEU A 46 39.65 11.82 -34.30
N SER A 47 39.47 13.15 -34.33
CA SER A 47 38.37 13.85 -35.02
C SER A 47 36.96 13.23 -34.90
N GLU A 48 36.34 13.25 -33.72
CA GLU A 48 34.93 12.85 -33.61
C GLU A 48 33.99 13.98 -34.06
N ARG A 49 33.35 13.76 -35.22
CA ARG A 49 32.00 14.28 -35.44
C ARG A 49 31.16 13.80 -34.25
N TYR A 50 30.76 14.72 -33.36
CA TYR A 50 29.96 14.43 -32.17
C TYR A 50 28.59 13.88 -32.60
N SER A 51 28.53 12.58 -32.89
CA SER A 51 27.29 11.85 -33.13
C SER A 51 26.60 11.77 -31.77
N ALA A 52 25.49 12.50 -31.62
CA ALA A 52 24.67 12.42 -30.40
C ALA A 52 24.10 11.00 -30.30
N TYR A 53 24.77 10.14 -29.54
CA TYR A 53 24.33 8.76 -29.34
C TYR A 53 23.00 8.76 -28.58
N PRO A 54 21.89 8.23 -29.15
CA PRO A 54 20.57 8.36 -28.57
C PRO A 54 20.45 7.78 -27.16
N ALA A 55 21.18 6.69 -26.88
CA ALA A 55 21.20 6.01 -25.58
C ALA A 55 21.63 6.93 -24.42
N ARG A 56 22.58 7.86 -24.64
CA ARG A 56 23.02 8.79 -23.58
C ARG A 56 21.94 9.80 -23.22
N SER A 57 21.17 10.26 -24.21
CA SER A 57 20.06 11.19 -23.99
C SER A 57 18.86 10.52 -23.31
N LEU A 58 18.62 9.24 -23.63
CA LEU A 58 17.59 8.42 -22.99
C LEU A 58 17.85 8.27 -21.48
N ILE A 59 19.03 7.75 -21.11
CA ILE A 59 19.37 7.46 -19.71
C ILE A 59 19.29 8.74 -18.86
N ARG A 60 19.79 9.86 -19.38
CA ARG A 60 19.75 11.14 -18.69
C ARG A 60 18.33 11.61 -18.40
N SER A 61 17.43 11.50 -19.36
CA SER A 61 16.02 11.86 -19.19
C SER A 61 15.23 10.90 -18.30
N LEU A 62 15.65 9.63 -18.19
CA LEU A 62 15.08 8.69 -17.22
C LEU A 62 15.52 9.00 -15.78
N ILE A 63 16.71 9.56 -15.58
CA ILE A 63 17.18 9.98 -14.25
C ILE A 63 16.53 11.32 -13.88
N PHE A 64 16.63 12.32 -14.76
CA PHE A 64 16.02 13.64 -14.56
C PHE A 64 15.28 14.07 -15.82
N PRO A 65 13.95 14.27 -15.75
CA PRO A 65 13.15 14.63 -16.90
C PRO A 65 13.57 16.02 -17.40
N GLY A 66 13.87 16.12 -18.69
CA GLY A 66 14.43 17.32 -19.32
C GLY A 66 15.95 17.26 -19.56
N TRP A 67 16.70 16.35 -18.93
CA TRP A 67 18.16 16.34 -19.07
C TRP A 67 18.64 15.89 -20.45
N GLY A 68 18.00 14.89 -21.06
CA GLY A 68 18.31 14.48 -22.43
C GLY A 68 18.09 15.62 -23.44
N GLN A 69 17.10 16.48 -23.21
CA GLN A 69 16.82 17.68 -24.02
C GLN A 69 17.92 18.72 -23.88
N ILE A 70 18.41 18.96 -22.65
CA ILE A 70 19.54 19.85 -22.41
C ILE A 70 20.79 19.32 -23.13
N TYR A 71 21.04 18.01 -23.05
CA TYR A 71 22.16 17.38 -23.75
C TYR A 71 22.07 17.51 -25.28
N ASN A 72 20.88 17.29 -25.82
CA ASN A 72 20.61 17.42 -27.25
C ASN A 72 20.47 18.89 -27.71
N LYS A 73 20.74 19.88 -26.84
CA LYS A 73 20.59 21.32 -27.14
C LYS A 73 19.21 21.65 -27.72
N SER A 74 18.18 20.95 -27.28
CA SER A 74 16.79 21.20 -27.65
C SER A 74 16.36 22.61 -27.22
N PRO A 75 15.30 23.18 -27.84
CA PRO A 75 14.72 24.43 -27.38
C PRO A 75 14.38 24.39 -25.88
N TRP A 76 14.73 25.46 -25.15
CA TRP A 76 14.64 25.52 -23.69
C TRP A 76 13.23 25.32 -23.11
N TRP A 77 12.18 25.53 -23.90
CA TRP A 77 10.81 25.28 -23.44
C TRP A 77 10.56 23.80 -23.11
N LYS A 78 11.23 22.84 -23.77
CA LYS A 78 11.06 21.41 -23.51
C LYS A 78 11.56 20.99 -22.12
N PRO A 79 12.85 21.23 -21.75
CA PRO A 79 13.31 20.90 -20.41
C PRO A 79 12.58 21.68 -19.32
N VAL A 80 12.17 22.93 -19.58
CA VAL A 80 11.36 23.71 -18.62
C VAL A 80 9.98 23.08 -18.41
N LEU A 81 9.33 22.60 -19.46
CA LEU A 81 8.04 21.89 -19.35
C LEU A 81 8.18 20.64 -18.49
N PHE A 82 9.16 19.78 -18.81
CA PHE A 82 9.40 18.54 -18.07
C PHE A 82 9.74 18.80 -16.59
N ALA A 83 10.58 19.81 -16.31
CA ALA A 83 10.90 20.21 -14.94
C ALA A 83 9.68 20.81 -14.21
N GLY A 84 8.84 21.58 -14.91
CA GLY A 84 7.62 22.17 -14.33
C GLY A 84 6.59 21.10 -13.93
N ILE A 85 6.39 20.10 -14.78
CA ILE A 85 5.53 18.95 -14.48
C ILE A 85 6.08 18.19 -13.27
N GLU A 86 7.39 17.93 -13.26
CA GLU A 86 8.08 17.22 -12.17
C GLU A 86 7.86 17.91 -10.82
N ILE A 87 8.16 19.21 -10.74
CA ILE A 87 8.01 20.01 -9.52
C ILE A 87 6.55 20.03 -9.06
N SER A 88 5.60 20.19 -9.99
CA SER A 88 4.18 20.24 -9.66
C SER A 88 3.68 18.89 -9.12
N ALA A 89 4.09 17.79 -9.73
CA ALA A 89 3.71 16.44 -9.30
C ALA A 89 4.34 16.09 -7.95
N LEU A 90 5.62 16.42 -7.71
CA LEU A 90 6.28 16.21 -6.42
C LEU A 90 5.64 17.06 -5.31
N ALA A 91 5.30 18.32 -5.59
CA ALA A 91 4.60 19.18 -4.64
C ALA A 91 3.21 18.63 -4.30
N GLY A 92 2.45 18.19 -5.31
CA GLY A 92 1.15 17.53 -5.13
C GLY A 92 1.26 16.25 -4.31
N TRP A 93 2.20 15.36 -4.65
CA TRP A 93 2.50 14.14 -3.89
C TRP A 93 2.75 14.46 -2.42
N TRP A 94 3.64 15.41 -2.14
CA TRP A 94 3.99 15.78 -0.77
C TRP A 94 2.77 16.31 0.00
N GLN A 95 2.02 17.24 -0.60
CA GLN A 95 0.83 17.82 0.03
C GLN A 95 -0.25 16.76 0.33
N TRP A 96 -0.56 15.91 -0.65
CA TRP A 96 -1.59 14.88 -0.48
C TRP A 96 -1.16 13.78 0.48
N ARG A 97 0.13 13.42 0.49
CA ARG A 97 0.67 12.46 1.46
C ARG A 97 0.56 12.96 2.89
N GLN A 98 0.95 14.21 3.15
CA GLN A 98 0.81 14.82 4.48
C GLN A 98 -0.65 14.82 4.94
N LYS A 99 -1.58 15.18 4.04
CA LYS A 99 -3.01 15.16 4.36
C LYS A 99 -3.57 13.76 4.61
N ALA A 100 -3.12 12.76 3.86
CA ALA A 100 -3.49 11.37 4.08
C ALA A 100 -2.99 10.89 5.45
N ASP A 101 -1.74 11.22 5.81
CA ASP A 101 -1.14 10.86 7.11
C ASP A 101 -1.85 11.57 8.29
N ASP A 102 -2.22 12.85 8.15
CA ASP A 102 -3.00 13.59 9.16
C ASP A 102 -4.38 12.97 9.38
N LEU A 103 -5.07 12.59 8.30
CA LEU A 103 -6.38 11.91 8.38
C LEU A 103 -6.24 10.50 8.95
N ARG A 104 -5.12 9.83 8.67
CA ARG A 104 -4.80 8.52 9.23
C ARG A 104 -4.73 8.57 10.75
N LEU A 105 -3.92 9.48 11.28
CA LEU A 105 -3.81 9.64 12.73
C LEU A 105 -5.17 9.94 13.40
N LYS A 106 -6.05 10.68 12.72
CA LYS A 106 -7.40 10.97 13.22
C LYS A 106 -8.28 9.74 13.30
N TYR A 107 -8.37 8.95 12.24
CA TYR A 107 -9.20 7.75 12.27
C TYR A 107 -8.62 6.69 13.23
N GLU A 108 -7.29 6.59 13.33
CA GLU A 108 -6.62 5.69 14.28
C GLU A 108 -6.96 6.09 15.73
N THR A 109 -6.85 7.38 16.06
CA THR A 109 -7.26 7.91 17.38
C THR A 109 -8.76 7.72 17.63
N TYR A 110 -9.59 7.84 16.59
CA TYR A 110 -11.02 7.59 16.70
C TYR A 110 -11.30 6.12 17.04
N ALA A 111 -10.67 5.18 16.32
CA ALA A 111 -10.77 3.75 16.63
C ALA A 111 -10.28 3.46 18.05
N ASP A 112 -9.16 4.05 18.48
CA ASP A 112 -8.63 3.87 19.83
C ASP A 112 -9.59 4.27 20.96
N THR A 113 -10.59 5.09 20.66
CA THR A 113 -11.59 5.57 21.62
C THR A 113 -12.96 4.90 21.48
N HIS A 114 -13.19 4.16 20.39
CA HIS A 114 -14.50 3.62 20.03
C HIS A 114 -14.49 2.12 19.71
N TRP A 115 -13.32 1.49 19.67
CA TRP A 115 -13.16 0.06 19.51
C TRP A 115 -12.36 -0.49 20.68
N ASP A 116 -12.87 -1.54 21.32
CA ASP A 116 -12.22 -2.17 22.47
C ASP A 116 -12.21 -3.71 22.34
N ILE A 117 -11.09 -4.32 22.73
CA ILE A 117 -10.91 -5.79 22.68
C ILE A 117 -11.78 -6.51 23.71
N TYR A 118 -12.01 -5.92 24.87
CA TYR A 118 -12.90 -6.48 25.89
C TYR A 118 -14.33 -6.55 25.34
N ASP A 119 -14.80 -5.44 24.75
CA ASP A 119 -16.12 -5.40 24.10
C ASP A 119 -16.20 -6.43 22.97
N TRP A 120 -15.15 -6.54 22.16
CA TRP A 120 -15.10 -7.54 21.10
C TRP A 120 -15.24 -8.97 21.64
N VAL A 121 -14.45 -9.37 22.63
CA VAL A 121 -14.51 -10.74 23.17
C VAL A 121 -15.84 -11.00 23.89
N THR A 122 -16.38 -10.02 24.61
CA THR A 122 -17.57 -10.24 25.46
C THR A 122 -18.90 -10.08 24.71
N GLN A 123 -18.95 -9.30 23.64
CA GLN A 123 -20.19 -9.01 22.91
C GLN A 123 -20.35 -9.84 21.64
N THR A 124 -19.28 -10.41 21.08
CA THR A 124 -19.32 -11.07 19.76
C THR A 124 -20.32 -12.22 19.72
N SER A 125 -20.32 -13.15 20.69
CA SER A 125 -21.25 -14.29 20.68
C SER A 125 -22.72 -13.86 20.72
N GLN A 126 -23.06 -12.89 21.58
CA GLN A 126 -24.43 -12.36 21.66
C GLN A 126 -24.84 -11.62 20.38
N LEU A 127 -23.92 -10.84 19.81
CA LEU A 127 -24.16 -10.13 18.56
C LEU A 127 -24.38 -11.11 17.41
N GLN A 128 -23.57 -12.18 17.34
CA GLN A 128 -23.70 -13.24 16.35
C GLN A 128 -25.07 -13.90 16.40
N GLU A 129 -25.52 -14.33 17.59
CA GLU A 129 -26.85 -14.92 17.78
C GLU A 129 -27.97 -13.97 17.35
N THR A 130 -27.88 -12.70 17.79
CA THR A 130 -28.88 -11.68 17.47
C THR A 130 -28.97 -11.43 15.96
N LEU A 131 -27.82 -11.36 15.28
CA LEU A 131 -27.75 -11.18 13.83
C LEU A 131 -28.29 -12.39 13.08
N PHE A 132 -27.94 -13.60 13.51
CA PHE A 132 -28.42 -14.83 12.92
C PHE A 132 -29.95 -14.92 12.96
N ASP A 133 -30.56 -14.70 14.13
CA ASP A 133 -32.01 -14.67 14.30
C ASP A 133 -32.67 -13.58 13.44
N THR A 134 -32.10 -12.37 13.44
CA THR A 134 -32.59 -11.24 12.63
C THR A 134 -32.61 -11.58 11.14
N LEU A 135 -31.55 -12.22 10.65
CA LEU A 135 -31.42 -12.54 9.23
C LEU A 135 -32.36 -13.66 8.81
N ILE A 136 -32.55 -14.67 9.65
CA ILE A 136 -33.55 -15.73 9.44
C ILE A 136 -34.96 -15.13 9.33
N ASP A 137 -35.31 -14.21 10.23
CA ASP A 137 -36.60 -13.52 10.21
C ASP A 137 -36.80 -12.67 8.94
N MET A 138 -35.71 -12.15 8.37
CA MET A 138 -35.70 -11.46 7.08
C MET A 138 -35.74 -12.41 5.87
N GLY A 139 -35.69 -13.73 6.09
CA GLY A 139 -35.70 -14.76 5.05
C GLY A 139 -34.33 -15.08 4.46
N TYR A 140 -33.24 -14.68 5.12
CA TYR A 140 -31.87 -14.99 4.74
C TYR A 140 -31.32 -16.11 5.63
N ASN A 141 -30.88 -17.19 5.02
CA ASN A 141 -30.15 -18.26 5.72
C ASN A 141 -28.64 -18.03 5.53
N TRP A 142 -28.11 -17.05 6.27
CA TRP A 142 -26.71 -16.64 6.23
C TRP A 142 -26.11 -16.72 7.63
N ASP A 143 -24.84 -17.13 7.70
CA ASP A 143 -24.08 -17.18 8.93
C ASP A 143 -23.27 -15.88 9.05
N PRO A 144 -23.47 -15.05 10.08
CA PRO A 144 -22.73 -13.83 10.23
C PRO A 144 -21.25 -14.07 10.50
N ASP A 145 -20.40 -13.42 9.72
CA ASP A 145 -18.94 -13.40 9.89
C ASP A 145 -18.49 -12.65 11.17
N VAL A 146 -19.39 -12.45 12.14
CA VAL A 146 -19.13 -11.81 13.44
C VAL A 146 -18.70 -12.91 14.41
N GLU A 147 -17.40 -13.19 14.43
CA GLU A 147 -16.79 -14.31 15.18
C GLU A 147 -15.45 -13.87 15.81
N ILE A 148 -14.97 -14.59 16.83
CA ILE A 148 -13.66 -14.27 17.45
C ILE A 148 -12.51 -14.90 16.65
N ILE A 149 -12.68 -16.16 16.24
CA ILE A 149 -11.70 -16.92 15.44
C ILE A 149 -12.13 -16.87 13.99
N GLY A 150 -11.18 -16.63 13.07
CA GLY A 150 -11.54 -16.57 11.66
C GLY A 150 -10.33 -16.50 10.74
N THR A 151 -10.54 -15.96 9.55
CA THR A 151 -9.48 -15.82 8.53
C THR A 151 -8.48 -14.70 8.86
N HIS A 152 -8.86 -13.79 9.76
CA HIS A 152 -8.05 -12.66 10.18
C HIS A 152 -7.87 -12.72 11.70
N HIS A 153 -6.77 -12.18 12.19
CA HIS A 153 -6.48 -12.09 13.62
C HIS A 153 -5.85 -10.75 13.96
N LEU A 154 -5.86 -10.43 15.25
CA LEU A 154 -5.09 -9.34 15.83
C LEU A 154 -3.87 -9.92 16.54
N ASP A 155 -2.75 -9.21 16.48
CA ASP A 155 -1.59 -9.56 17.30
C ASP A 155 -1.81 -9.06 18.73
N ILE A 156 -1.70 -9.96 19.70
CA ILE A 156 -1.82 -9.66 21.13
C ILE A 156 -0.51 -9.93 21.86
N VAL A 157 -0.25 -9.15 22.91
CA VAL A 157 0.87 -9.35 23.82
C VAL A 157 0.33 -9.92 25.12
N TYR A 158 0.86 -11.07 25.51
CA TYR A 158 0.60 -11.73 26.78
C TYR A 158 1.92 -12.32 27.31
N ASN A 159 2.23 -12.09 28.59
CA ASN A 159 3.51 -12.53 29.21
C ASN A 159 4.77 -12.18 28.39
N ASN A 160 4.82 -10.96 27.82
CA ASN A 160 5.92 -10.46 26.97
C ASN A 160 6.17 -11.27 25.68
N GLN A 161 5.21 -12.07 25.23
CA GLN A 161 5.24 -12.79 23.96
C GLN A 161 4.04 -12.38 23.10
N ILE A 162 4.19 -12.51 21.78
CA ILE A 162 3.14 -12.19 20.81
C ILE A 162 2.37 -13.47 20.48
N TYR A 163 1.05 -13.38 20.55
CA TYR A 163 0.11 -14.44 20.16
C TYR A 163 -0.92 -13.90 19.17
N SER A 164 -1.60 -14.80 18.46
CA SER A 164 -2.79 -14.46 17.68
C SER A 164 -3.98 -14.24 18.61
N SER A 165 -4.91 -13.37 18.23
CA SER A 165 -6.21 -13.24 18.89
C SER A 165 -7.05 -14.52 18.82
N ASP A 166 -6.74 -15.45 17.90
CA ASP A 166 -7.39 -16.77 17.85
C ASP A 166 -7.20 -17.52 19.17
N CYS A 167 -6.17 -17.18 19.95
CA CYS A 167 -5.92 -17.78 21.25
C CYS A 167 -6.85 -17.28 22.37
N LEU A 168 -7.71 -16.30 22.09
CA LEU A 168 -8.64 -15.70 23.05
C LEU A 168 -9.98 -16.43 23.12
N TYR A 169 -10.17 -17.44 22.30
CA TYR A 169 -11.42 -18.18 22.26
C TYR A 169 -11.11 -19.66 22.18
N ASP A 170 -11.69 -20.42 23.11
CA ASP A 170 -11.64 -21.88 23.10
C ASP A 170 -12.88 -22.39 22.37
N ILE A 171 -12.64 -23.21 21.36
CA ILE A 171 -13.67 -23.75 20.50
C ILE A 171 -13.83 -25.24 20.83
N HIS A 172 -15.01 -25.66 21.27
CA HIS A 172 -15.28 -27.09 21.43
C HIS A 172 -15.21 -27.79 20.06
N TRP A 173 -14.07 -28.37 19.69
CA TRP A 173 -13.97 -29.21 18.50
C TRP A 173 -13.67 -30.65 18.82
N SER A 174 -14.47 -31.53 18.22
CA SER A 174 -14.24 -32.96 18.18
C SER A 174 -12.86 -33.26 17.59
N GLU A 175 -12.25 -34.37 18.00
CA GLU A 175 -10.94 -34.91 17.55
C GLU A 175 -10.77 -35.05 16.00
N GLU A 176 -11.72 -34.60 15.18
CA GLU A 176 -11.79 -34.81 13.73
C GLU A 176 -11.29 -33.62 12.88
N SER A 177 -11.17 -32.40 13.42
CA SER A 177 -10.50 -31.30 12.73
C SER A 177 -9.02 -31.26 13.16
N SER A 178 -8.10 -31.36 12.21
CA SER A 178 -6.65 -31.37 12.47
C SER A 178 -6.09 -29.98 12.87
N GLN A 179 -6.90 -29.12 13.47
CA GLN A 179 -6.57 -27.75 13.82
C GLN A 179 -6.34 -27.70 15.33
N THR A 180 -5.12 -27.39 15.75
CA THR A 180 -4.78 -27.27 17.17
C THR A 180 -5.33 -25.97 17.71
N ASP A 181 -6.18 -26.03 18.73
CA ASP A 181 -6.63 -24.86 19.48
C ASP A 181 -5.42 -24.09 20.00
N CYS A 182 -5.43 -22.77 19.78
CA CYS A 182 -4.45 -21.92 20.41
C CYS A 182 -4.97 -21.60 21.82
N ILE A 183 -4.32 -22.11 22.86
CA ILE A 183 -4.64 -21.77 24.24
C ILE A 183 -3.49 -20.96 24.83
N LEU A 184 -3.80 -19.85 25.51
CA LEU A 184 -2.76 -19.03 26.15
C LEU A 184 -1.99 -19.85 27.22
N PRO A 185 -0.67 -19.70 27.33
CA PRO A 185 0.11 -20.45 28.30
C PRO A 185 -0.24 -20.05 29.74
N GLY A 186 -0.23 -21.05 30.63
CA GLY A 186 -0.62 -20.87 32.03
C GLY A 186 -2.12 -21.01 32.28
N THR A 187 -2.93 -21.26 31.24
CA THR A 187 -4.32 -21.68 31.39
C THR A 187 -4.39 -23.00 32.18
N PRO A 188 -5.22 -23.08 33.23
CA PRO A 188 -5.40 -24.31 34.01
C PRO A 188 -5.79 -25.50 33.12
N GLU A 189 -5.15 -26.64 33.35
CA GLU A 189 -5.45 -27.88 32.61
C GLU A 189 -6.87 -28.35 32.92
N GLY A 190 -7.63 -28.65 31.86
CA GLY A 190 -9.04 -29.06 31.98
C GLY A 190 -9.99 -27.95 32.39
N MET A 191 -9.62 -26.68 32.17
CA MET A 191 -10.56 -25.56 32.22
C MET A 191 -11.69 -25.80 31.23
N ASP A 192 -12.91 -25.54 31.69
CA ASP A 192 -14.12 -25.59 30.87
C ASP A 192 -14.13 -24.41 29.88
N GLU A 193 -14.58 -24.66 28.65
CA GLU A 193 -14.57 -23.67 27.56
C GLU A 193 -15.47 -22.46 27.83
N ASP A 194 -16.64 -22.67 28.43
CA ASP A 194 -17.54 -21.58 28.78
C ASP A 194 -16.86 -20.69 29.82
N LEU A 195 -16.15 -21.30 30.79
CA LEU A 195 -15.36 -20.58 31.77
C LEU A 195 -14.17 -19.84 31.14
N TYR A 196 -13.49 -20.46 30.17
CA TYR A 196 -12.37 -19.83 29.45
C TYR A 196 -12.83 -18.56 28.72
N ASN A 197 -13.89 -18.69 27.93
CA ASN A 197 -14.42 -17.64 27.07
C ASN A 197 -15.13 -16.53 27.85
N SER A 198 -15.95 -16.88 28.84
CA SER A 198 -16.82 -15.91 29.53
C SER A 198 -16.22 -15.29 30.78
N GLU A 199 -15.20 -15.90 31.40
CA GLU A 199 -14.61 -15.42 32.65
C GLU A 199 -13.10 -15.21 32.57
N TYR A 200 -12.34 -16.24 32.16
CA TYR A 200 -10.88 -16.20 32.22
C TYR A 200 -10.27 -15.17 31.27
N ILE A 201 -10.63 -15.19 29.98
CA ILE A 201 -10.10 -14.26 29.00
C ILE A 201 -10.53 -12.81 29.27
N PRO A 202 -11.81 -12.50 29.53
CA PRO A 202 -12.23 -11.16 29.91
C PRO A 202 -11.45 -10.62 31.12
N ALA A 203 -11.22 -11.44 32.16
CA ALA A 203 -10.45 -11.03 33.33
C ALA A 203 -8.97 -10.73 33.01
N LEU A 204 -8.35 -11.46 32.09
CA LEU A 204 -6.98 -11.18 31.63
C LEU A 204 -6.89 -9.88 30.83
N ILE A 205 -7.92 -9.54 30.05
CA ILE A 205 -8.01 -8.27 29.33
C ILE A 205 -8.20 -7.11 30.32
N GLU A 206 -9.16 -7.22 31.25
CA GLU A 206 -9.44 -6.17 32.24
C GLU A 206 -8.26 -5.89 33.18
N SER A 207 -7.52 -6.93 33.56
CA SER A 207 -6.32 -6.80 34.38
C SER A 207 -5.14 -6.15 33.63
N GLY A 208 -5.25 -5.97 32.31
CA GLY A 208 -4.18 -5.48 31.44
C GLY A 208 -3.09 -6.51 31.18
N SER A 209 -3.34 -7.79 31.48
CA SER A 209 -2.41 -8.89 31.20
C SER A 209 -2.34 -9.18 29.69
N ILE A 210 -3.42 -8.91 28.96
CA ILE A 210 -3.51 -8.96 27.52
C ILE A 210 -3.59 -7.53 26.98
N SER A 211 -2.82 -7.24 25.93
CA SER A 211 -2.91 -5.98 25.20
C SER A 211 -2.79 -6.23 23.70
N VAL A 212 -3.44 -5.41 22.88
CA VAL A 212 -3.40 -5.53 21.41
C VAL A 212 -2.28 -4.69 20.82
N ILE A 213 -1.58 -5.23 19.82
CA ILE A 213 -0.64 -4.47 19.01
C ILE A 213 -1.42 -3.65 17.99
N LYS A 214 -1.39 -2.33 18.17
CA LYS A 214 -2.10 -1.37 17.33
C LYS A 214 -1.24 -0.92 16.14
N ASP A 215 -1.13 -1.79 15.15
CA ASP A 215 -0.42 -1.51 13.91
C ASP A 215 -1.36 -1.25 12.73
N ARG A 216 -0.81 -1.22 11.50
CA ARG A 216 -1.62 -1.01 10.29
C ARG A 216 -2.68 -2.10 10.13
N ASP A 217 -2.32 -3.35 10.40
CA ASP A 217 -3.17 -4.50 10.13
C ASP A 217 -4.29 -4.56 11.17
N TYR A 218 -4.03 -4.19 12.44
CA TYR A 218 -5.06 -3.92 13.45
C TYR A 218 -6.12 -2.93 12.94
N TYR A 219 -5.72 -1.72 12.53
CA TYR A 219 -6.68 -0.69 12.07
C TYR A 219 -7.39 -1.08 10.76
N GLU A 220 -6.74 -1.83 9.88
CA GLU A 220 -7.41 -2.39 8.70
C GLU A 220 -8.46 -3.43 9.09
N ASN A 221 -8.10 -4.37 9.97
CA ASN A 221 -8.92 -5.50 10.36
C ASN A 221 -10.21 -5.05 11.03
N ILE A 222 -10.11 -4.21 12.08
CA ILE A 222 -11.28 -3.73 12.84
C ILE A 222 -12.28 -2.92 12.00
N GLY A 223 -11.82 -2.35 10.88
CA GLY A 223 -12.67 -1.63 9.94
C GLY A 223 -13.29 -2.53 8.87
N LYS A 224 -12.48 -3.38 8.26
CA LYS A 224 -12.80 -4.05 7.00
C LYS A 224 -13.61 -5.33 7.18
N TYR A 225 -13.40 -6.05 8.28
CA TYR A 225 -14.00 -7.36 8.48
C TYR A 225 -15.02 -7.32 9.61
N ASP A 226 -16.16 -7.97 9.36
CA ASP A 226 -17.25 -8.04 10.34
C ASP A 226 -16.90 -8.94 11.53
N GLN A 227 -15.87 -9.77 11.41
CA GLN A 227 -15.24 -10.53 12.50
C GLN A 227 -14.98 -9.65 13.73
N PHE A 228 -14.59 -8.40 13.51
CA PHE A 228 -14.25 -7.46 14.58
C PHE A 228 -15.39 -6.50 14.94
N ALA A 229 -16.60 -6.72 14.42
CA ALA A 229 -17.75 -5.81 14.61
C ALA A 229 -18.11 -5.66 16.09
N GLY A 230 -18.05 -6.76 16.86
CA GLY A 230 -18.38 -6.79 18.29
C GLY A 230 -17.58 -5.81 19.14
N GLY A 231 -16.39 -5.38 18.68
CA GLY A 231 -15.56 -4.44 19.43
C GLY A 231 -15.96 -2.98 19.31
N TRP A 232 -16.85 -2.61 18.37
CA TRP A 232 -17.28 -1.23 18.22
C TRP A 232 -18.30 -0.84 19.28
N ASN A 233 -18.06 0.26 20.00
CA ASN A 233 -18.92 0.73 21.07
C ASN A 233 -20.39 0.81 20.65
N GLY A 234 -21.28 0.17 21.41
CA GLY A 234 -22.73 0.23 21.20
C GLY A 234 -23.24 -0.58 20.00
N ILE A 235 -22.40 -1.39 19.34
CA ILE A 235 -22.81 -2.21 18.19
C ILE A 235 -24.03 -3.09 18.50
N SER A 236 -24.07 -3.72 19.67
CA SER A 236 -25.16 -4.61 20.07
C SER A 236 -26.53 -3.92 20.16
N GLY A 237 -26.58 -2.59 20.28
CA GLY A 237 -27.82 -1.81 20.37
C GLY A 237 -28.16 -0.99 19.12
N ASP A 238 -27.20 -0.74 18.23
CA ASP A 238 -27.34 0.17 17.07
C ASP A 238 -26.62 -0.38 15.83
N TYR A 239 -26.68 -1.71 15.64
CA TYR A 239 -26.17 -2.34 14.44
C TYR A 239 -27.07 -2.06 13.24
N ILE A 240 -26.45 -1.98 12.08
CA ILE A 240 -27.08 -1.76 10.78
C ILE A 240 -26.60 -2.87 9.86
N ILE A 241 -27.56 -3.59 9.27
CA ILE A 241 -27.30 -4.62 8.26
C ILE A 241 -27.40 -3.96 6.88
N GLN A 242 -26.31 -3.99 6.12
CA GLN A 242 -26.28 -3.51 4.74
C GLN A 242 -26.13 -4.68 3.77
N PHE A 243 -26.94 -4.67 2.71
CA PHE A 243 -26.85 -5.65 1.63
C PHE A 243 -26.14 -5.03 0.45
N LYS A 244 -24.97 -5.56 0.12
CA LYS A 244 -24.15 -5.09 -0.99
C LYS A 244 -24.14 -6.12 -2.11
N ASP A 245 -24.60 -5.68 -3.28
CA ASP A 245 -24.54 -6.50 -4.49
C ASP A 245 -23.08 -6.56 -5.00
N VAL A 246 -22.50 -7.76 -5.00
CA VAL A 246 -21.17 -8.03 -5.54
C VAL A 246 -21.22 -8.77 -6.89
N GLY A 247 -22.38 -8.74 -7.55
CA GLY A 247 -22.62 -9.27 -8.89
C GLY A 247 -23.20 -10.67 -8.87
N ASP A 248 -22.43 -11.64 -8.39
CA ASP A 248 -22.85 -13.05 -8.34
C ASP A 248 -23.51 -13.43 -7.01
N THR A 249 -23.25 -12.65 -5.95
CA THR A 249 -23.80 -12.84 -4.60
C THR A 249 -24.14 -11.50 -3.94
N THR A 250 -24.89 -11.56 -2.84
CA THR A 250 -25.08 -10.42 -1.93
C THR A 250 -24.15 -10.61 -0.74
N GLU A 251 -23.28 -9.63 -0.50
CA GLU A 251 -22.44 -9.53 0.70
C GLU A 251 -23.24 -8.80 1.78
N ILE A 252 -23.36 -9.40 2.96
CA ILE A 252 -23.97 -8.76 4.12
C ILE A 252 -22.87 -8.07 4.90
N ILE A 253 -23.06 -6.79 5.19
CA ILE A 253 -22.10 -5.97 5.94
C ILE A 253 -22.76 -5.52 7.23
N ILE A 254 -22.10 -5.80 8.36
CA ILE A 254 -22.52 -5.39 9.70
C ILE A 254 -21.80 -4.10 10.06
N THR A 255 -22.56 -3.03 10.30
CA THR A 255 -21.99 -1.73 10.69
C THR A 255 -22.77 -1.08 11.83
N SER A 256 -22.31 0.08 12.27
CA SER A 256 -22.99 0.99 13.19
C SER A 256 -22.65 2.43 12.80
N PRO A 257 -23.36 3.46 13.30
CA PRO A 257 -22.98 4.85 13.02
C PRO A 257 -21.53 5.19 13.41
N ILE A 258 -21.00 4.55 14.46
CA ILE A 258 -19.62 4.72 14.92
C ILE A 258 -18.63 4.04 13.96
N LYS A 259 -18.87 2.77 13.60
CA LYS A 259 -18.03 2.05 12.61
C LYS A 259 -18.08 2.74 11.24
N ASP A 260 -19.24 3.24 10.83
CA ASP A 260 -19.41 3.96 9.56
C ASP A 260 -18.65 5.29 9.53
N ASP A 261 -18.64 6.06 10.63
CA ASP A 261 -17.83 7.29 10.71
C ASP A 261 -16.33 6.98 10.61
N TYR A 262 -15.87 5.94 11.31
CA TYR A 262 -14.49 5.44 11.18
C TYR A 262 -14.16 5.09 9.71
N LEU A 263 -15.01 4.32 9.05
CA LEU A 263 -14.83 3.90 7.66
C LEU A 263 -14.83 5.09 6.70
N SER A 264 -15.68 6.09 6.94
CA SER A 264 -15.73 7.33 6.17
C SER A 264 -14.43 8.13 6.29
N GLN A 265 -13.90 8.29 7.51
CA GLN A 265 -12.61 8.95 7.76
C GLN A 265 -11.45 8.20 7.11
N ARG A 266 -11.42 6.87 7.24
CA ARG A 266 -10.42 5.99 6.60
C ARG A 266 -10.48 6.09 5.08
N LYS A 267 -11.68 6.07 4.50
CA LYS A 267 -11.88 6.27 3.06
C LYS A 267 -11.30 7.61 2.59
N ASN A 268 -11.55 8.68 3.33
CA ASN A 268 -11.01 10.01 3.01
C ASN A 268 -9.47 10.03 3.00
N SER A 269 -8.83 9.41 4.00
CA SER A 269 -7.36 9.24 4.00
C SER A 269 -6.88 8.48 2.76
N ASN A 270 -7.54 7.37 2.43
CA ASN A 270 -7.22 6.56 1.25
C ASN A 270 -7.41 7.33 -0.07
N ASP A 271 -8.42 8.19 -0.18
CA ASP A 271 -8.64 9.02 -1.36
C ASP A 271 -7.44 9.98 -1.59
N TYR A 272 -6.91 10.61 -0.54
CA TYR A 272 -5.69 11.43 -0.63
C TYR A 272 -4.44 10.60 -0.93
N LEU A 273 -4.33 9.39 -0.38
CA LEU A 273 -3.24 8.47 -0.70
C LEU A 273 -3.29 8.04 -2.17
N ASN A 274 -4.48 7.84 -2.73
CA ASN A 274 -4.68 7.56 -4.16
C ASN A 274 -4.26 8.76 -5.02
N MET A 275 -4.60 9.99 -4.63
CA MET A 275 -4.11 11.20 -5.32
C MET A 275 -2.58 11.29 -5.30
N ALA A 276 -1.96 11.03 -4.15
CA ALA A 276 -0.50 10.96 -4.04
C ALA A 276 0.09 9.89 -4.97
N THR A 277 -0.55 8.73 -5.08
CA THR A 277 -0.14 7.65 -6.00
C THR A 277 -0.24 8.07 -7.47
N TYR A 278 -1.28 8.82 -7.85
CA TYR A 278 -1.39 9.39 -9.20
C TYR A 278 -0.31 10.44 -9.48
N ALA A 279 0.10 11.21 -8.47
CA ALA A 279 1.21 12.15 -8.60
C ALA A 279 2.54 11.44 -8.90
N VAL A 280 2.84 10.35 -8.18
CA VAL A 280 4.01 9.51 -8.45
C VAL A 280 3.92 8.89 -9.85
N SER A 281 2.74 8.44 -10.26
CA SER A 281 2.52 7.93 -11.62
C SER A 281 2.82 9.01 -12.67
N ALA A 282 2.39 10.26 -12.44
CA ALA A 282 2.70 11.38 -13.33
C ALA A 282 4.21 11.64 -13.44
N VAL A 283 4.95 11.59 -12.33
CA VAL A 283 6.42 11.64 -12.33
C VAL A 283 7.02 10.53 -13.19
N MET A 284 6.59 9.28 -12.99
CA MET A 284 7.10 8.14 -13.78
C MET A 284 6.86 8.35 -15.29
N PHE A 285 5.64 8.74 -15.69
CA PHE A 285 5.34 9.01 -17.09
C PHE A 285 6.11 10.22 -17.64
N ASN A 286 6.32 11.25 -16.82
CA ASN A 286 7.11 12.43 -17.18
C ASN A 286 8.55 12.02 -17.55
N HIS A 287 9.18 11.14 -16.78
CA HIS A 287 10.51 10.58 -17.07
C HIS A 287 10.52 9.78 -18.37
N VAL A 288 9.55 8.88 -18.57
CA VAL A 288 9.47 8.03 -19.77
C VAL A 288 9.25 8.87 -21.03
N ILE A 289 8.29 9.79 -21.00
CA ILE A 289 7.99 10.68 -22.13
C ILE A 289 9.20 11.58 -22.42
N SER A 290 9.85 12.11 -21.38
CA SER A 290 11.08 12.88 -21.56
C SER A 290 12.18 12.06 -22.22
N ALA A 291 12.34 10.79 -21.85
CA ALA A 291 13.35 9.91 -22.43
C ALA A 291 13.11 9.62 -23.92
N PHE A 292 11.86 9.31 -24.29
CA PHE A 292 11.49 9.14 -25.70
C PHE A 292 11.67 10.42 -26.51
N GLU A 293 11.28 11.57 -25.96
CA GLU A 293 11.42 12.87 -26.63
C GLU A 293 12.90 13.22 -26.85
N ALA A 294 13.75 12.92 -25.87
CA ALA A 294 15.20 13.10 -25.98
C ALA A 294 15.78 12.22 -27.10
N VAL A 295 15.45 10.93 -27.13
CA VAL A 295 15.88 10.03 -28.23
C VAL A 295 15.41 10.56 -29.57
N TRP A 296 14.13 10.89 -29.71
CA TRP A 296 13.56 11.40 -30.95
C TRP A 296 14.28 12.65 -31.45
N THR A 297 14.60 13.59 -30.55
CA THR A 297 15.35 14.80 -30.92
C THR A 297 16.79 14.48 -31.31
N SER A 298 17.47 13.57 -30.60
CA SER A 298 18.82 13.15 -30.99
C SER A 298 18.84 12.53 -32.38
N THR A 299 17.93 11.58 -32.68
CA THR A 299 17.84 10.91 -33.99
C THR A 299 17.56 11.90 -35.12
N ARG A 300 16.68 12.88 -34.90
CA ARG A 300 16.40 13.94 -35.89
C ARG A 300 17.60 14.84 -36.16
N GLN A 301 18.41 15.14 -35.14
CA GLN A 301 19.61 15.98 -35.29
C GLN A 301 20.76 15.23 -35.99
N THR A 302 20.84 13.91 -35.84
CA THR A 302 21.85 13.06 -36.50
C THR A 302 21.55 12.84 -38.00
N GLY A 303 20.36 13.22 -38.46
CA GLY A 303 19.90 13.08 -39.84
C GLY A 303 20.55 14.03 -40.86
N LYS A 304 21.83 13.85 -41.16
CA LYS A 304 22.25 13.68 -42.57
C LYS A 304 22.26 12.17 -42.84
N LYS A 305 21.10 11.66 -43.27
CA LYS A 305 20.80 10.31 -43.81
C LYS A 305 21.35 9.10 -43.01
N GLU A 306 20.55 8.54 -42.09
CA GLU A 306 20.18 7.10 -42.04
C GLU A 306 18.83 7.00 -41.29
N GLU A 307 17.81 6.39 -41.91
CA GLU A 307 16.48 6.20 -41.30
C GLU A 307 16.53 5.01 -40.33
N VAL A 308 16.76 5.27 -39.04
CA VAL A 308 16.56 4.24 -38.00
C VAL A 308 15.05 4.00 -37.85
N LYS A 309 14.57 2.87 -38.36
CA LYS A 309 13.15 2.47 -38.23
C LYS A 309 12.97 1.69 -36.95
N THR A 310 12.35 2.33 -35.96
CA THR A 310 11.86 1.67 -34.75
C THR A 310 10.41 1.27 -34.94
N SER A 311 10.09 -0.02 -34.78
CA SER A 311 8.70 -0.49 -34.76
C SER A 311 8.39 -1.24 -33.48
N VAL A 312 7.20 -0.97 -32.93
CA VAL A 312 6.61 -1.67 -31.80
C VAL A 312 5.44 -2.46 -32.37
N ASN A 313 5.52 -3.78 -32.30
CA ASN A 313 4.42 -4.64 -32.75
C ASN A 313 3.87 -5.43 -31.56
N LEU A 314 2.56 -5.59 -31.54
CA LEU A 314 1.89 -6.49 -30.62
C LEU A 314 1.99 -7.90 -31.20
N ILE A 315 2.52 -8.84 -30.40
CA ILE A 315 2.53 -10.25 -30.75
C ILE A 315 1.16 -10.79 -30.40
N TYR A 316 0.45 -11.32 -31.39
CA TYR A 316 -0.85 -11.94 -31.16
C TYR A 316 -0.68 -13.37 -30.62
N ASP A 317 -1.39 -13.70 -29.53
CA ASP A 317 -1.50 -15.07 -29.02
C ASP A 317 -2.97 -15.43 -28.74
N LYS A 318 -3.43 -16.47 -29.42
CA LYS A 318 -4.81 -16.98 -29.33
C LYS A 318 -5.15 -17.61 -27.98
N HIS A 319 -4.15 -17.95 -27.16
CA HIS A 319 -4.35 -18.52 -25.83
C HIS A 319 -4.33 -17.47 -24.72
N ALA A 320 -3.91 -16.24 -25.03
CA ALA A 320 -3.99 -15.12 -24.11
C ALA A 320 -5.44 -14.56 -24.08
N ARG A 321 -5.96 -14.27 -22.88
CA ARG A 321 -7.34 -13.80 -22.65
C ARG A 321 -7.73 -12.57 -23.51
N TYR A 322 -6.75 -11.75 -23.88
CA TYR A 322 -6.93 -10.54 -24.67
C TYR A 322 -6.31 -10.60 -26.07
N GLY A 323 -5.89 -11.78 -26.53
CA GLY A 323 -5.25 -11.95 -27.84
C GLY A 323 -3.81 -11.41 -27.94
N LEU A 324 -3.23 -10.93 -26.85
CA LEU A 324 -1.88 -10.33 -26.82
C LEU A 324 -0.90 -11.25 -26.10
N GLY A 325 0.03 -11.85 -26.85
CA GLY A 325 1.10 -12.72 -26.36
C GLY A 325 2.41 -12.00 -26.03
N GLY A 326 2.49 -10.69 -26.26
CA GLY A 326 3.65 -9.88 -25.89
C GLY A 326 3.83 -8.62 -26.74
N ILE A 327 4.88 -7.86 -26.44
CA ILE A 327 5.27 -6.66 -27.19
C ILE A 327 6.66 -6.90 -27.77
N SER A 328 6.82 -6.79 -29.09
CA SER A 328 8.13 -6.89 -29.73
C SER A 328 8.68 -5.50 -30.05
N PHE A 329 9.94 -5.29 -29.68
CA PHE A 329 10.70 -4.10 -30.01
C PHE A 329 11.75 -4.48 -31.04
N SER A 330 11.72 -3.82 -32.20
CA SER A 330 12.74 -3.99 -33.21
C SER A 330 13.39 -2.65 -33.54
N ILE A 331 14.72 -2.66 -33.55
CA ILE A 331 15.56 -1.54 -33.96
C ILE A 331 16.33 -2.04 -35.19
N ARG A 332 16.02 -1.50 -36.36
CA ARG A 332 16.86 -1.67 -37.55
C ARG A 332 17.76 -0.44 -37.68
N LEU A 333 19.05 -0.69 -37.47
CA LEU A 333 20.14 0.24 -37.72
C LEU A 333 20.41 0.30 -39.23
#